data_AF-A0A8T3SXB6-F1
#
_entry.id   AF-A0A8T3SXB6-F1
#
_cell.length_a   1.000
_cell.length_b   1.000
_cell.length_c   1.000
_cell.angle_alpha   90.00
_cell.angle_beta   90.00
_cell.angle_gamma   90.00
#
_symmetry.space_group_name_H-M   'P 1'
#
loop_
_entity.id
_entity.type
_entity.pdbx_description
1 polymer ?
#
loop_
_entity_poly.entity_id
_entity_poly.type
_entity_poly.pdbx_seq_one_letter_code
_entity_poly.pdbx_strand_id
1 'polypeptide(L)'
;MSSGTFKILSTAVCVTLCAGAAAQTTPVNIITDPNPTNLSGRGTFGGLVIDGFARVNSANAAGETTSEVDRVLTDGFRFYGGRLDTDNSGSINYLVIAESGVSFRPDEEIQGLTLEGVGSGTQISYVQVLGSEDDGIEWFGGTVNADHLLINGADDDSLDMDLGYRGRVQYALALQGATNGNYGIESDGNGDNFNAVPFTAPRIANVTILGNKGRIDENTTGALHREGWRGQVYRSVYANTGPVARFEDGCLDIDDLLPTTLLYRDAIFGCAPPRTLAAPDETPVLQQQAVANGQVMFSTPAQVPGYLLSRQTFTVSTTGAPATPLPAGFEQNTYYGAVDPDAAAQWWRGWTAHVAGGDGTLINQNIHPLATDVGTGITPSTVNRCRTIDTDFRNGGTTTIFGESFPVCIVRTNSLSNQTDGPGQPLEVNLTNDHVYVLSGFVNVGNGGTQGVTPATATNVVLNVEAGTQIYGDTATDGSIIITRGSDINVNGTRAMPVVMSGVTTTLTAAGQ
;
A
#
# COMPACT_ATOMS: atom_id res chain seq x y z
N MET A 1 -75.61 -21.12 -20.92
CA MET A 1 -74.15 -20.93 -20.81
C MET A 1 -73.82 -19.59 -21.43
N SER A 2 -73.82 -18.54 -20.61
CA SER A 2 -73.68 -17.14 -21.05
C SER A 2 -72.21 -16.73 -21.11
N SER A 3 -71.86 -16.01 -22.17
CA SER A 3 -70.60 -15.29 -22.37
C SER A 3 -70.30 -14.31 -21.23
N GLY A 4 -69.07 -14.30 -20.75
CA GLY A 4 -68.58 -13.33 -19.77
C GLY A 4 -67.14 -12.93 -20.04
N THR A 5 -66.97 -11.74 -20.58
CA THR A 5 -65.71 -10.99 -20.74
C THR A 5 -65.12 -10.66 -19.36
N PHE A 6 -63.86 -11.01 -19.11
CA PHE A 6 -63.17 -10.60 -17.87
C PHE A 6 -62.25 -9.40 -18.13
N LYS A 7 -62.65 -8.24 -17.59
CA LYS A 7 -61.79 -7.06 -17.37
C LYS A 7 -60.88 -7.36 -16.17
N ILE A 8 -59.57 -7.17 -16.34
CA ILE A 8 -58.65 -7.04 -15.21
C ILE A 8 -58.39 -5.54 -14.99
N LEU A 9 -58.81 -5.05 -13.83
CA LEU A 9 -58.37 -3.78 -13.26
C LEU A 9 -57.82 -4.08 -11.86
N SER A 10 -56.59 -3.59 -11.65
CA SER A 10 -56.02 -3.17 -10.37
C SER A 10 -55.83 -4.21 -9.26
N THR A 11 -54.58 -4.61 -9.04
CA THR A 11 -53.80 -4.14 -7.88
C THR A 11 -52.31 -4.39 -8.11
N ALA A 12 -51.50 -3.33 -7.93
CA ALA A 12 -50.06 -3.37 -8.07
C ALA A 12 -49.44 -4.23 -6.95
N VAL A 13 -48.70 -5.27 -7.35
CA VAL A 13 -47.70 -5.90 -6.51
C VAL A 13 -46.41 -5.12 -6.74
N CYS A 14 -45.98 -4.34 -5.75
CA CYS A 14 -44.67 -3.73 -5.72
C CYS A 14 -43.64 -4.84 -5.49
N VAL A 15 -43.06 -5.36 -6.57
CA VAL A 15 -41.81 -6.12 -6.49
C VAL A 15 -40.70 -5.08 -6.44
N THR A 16 -40.33 -4.67 -5.23
CA THR A 16 -39.07 -3.94 -5.02
C THR A 16 -37.95 -4.92 -5.29
N LEU A 17 -37.39 -4.87 -6.50
CA LEU A 17 -36.08 -5.41 -6.80
C LEU A 17 -35.07 -4.73 -5.86
N CYS A 18 -34.33 -5.54 -5.09
CA CYS A 18 -33.04 -5.14 -4.55
C CYS A 18 -32.16 -4.74 -5.75
N ALA A 19 -32.11 -3.44 -6.04
CA ALA A 19 -31.07 -2.89 -6.89
C ALA A 19 -29.77 -2.99 -6.07
N GLY A 20 -29.03 -4.09 -6.27
CA GLY A 20 -27.60 -4.07 -6.00
C GLY A 20 -27.01 -2.88 -6.76
N ALA A 21 -26.15 -2.13 -6.07
CA ALA A 21 -25.53 -0.92 -6.59
C ALA A 21 -25.13 -1.10 -8.06
N ALA A 22 -25.61 -0.21 -8.92
CA ALA A 22 -25.12 -0.17 -10.30
C ALA A 22 -23.61 0.02 -10.22
N ALA A 23 -22.85 -1.00 -10.65
CA ALA A 23 -21.42 -0.91 -10.78
C ALA A 23 -21.09 0.41 -11.49
N GLN A 24 -20.19 1.20 -10.92
CA GLN A 24 -19.78 2.49 -11.46
C GLN A 24 -19.28 2.30 -12.90
N THR A 25 -20.15 2.56 -13.89
CA THR A 25 -19.90 2.28 -15.31
C THR A 25 -19.06 3.36 -15.99
N THR A 26 -18.94 4.53 -15.37
CA THR A 26 -18.00 5.57 -15.79
C THR A 26 -16.60 5.21 -15.31
N PRO A 27 -15.56 5.30 -16.15
CA PRO A 27 -14.19 5.21 -15.68
C PRO A 27 -13.95 6.22 -14.57
N VAL A 28 -13.69 5.73 -13.36
CA VAL A 28 -13.11 6.56 -12.30
C VAL A 28 -11.73 6.92 -12.79
N ASN A 29 -11.56 8.11 -13.34
CA ASN A 29 -10.23 8.56 -13.67
C ASN A 29 -9.53 8.89 -12.36
N ILE A 30 -8.65 7.99 -11.90
CA ILE A 30 -7.65 8.29 -10.85
C ILE A 30 -6.83 9.52 -11.27
N ILE A 31 -6.78 9.83 -12.58
CA ILE A 31 -6.05 10.93 -13.21
C ILE A 31 -6.96 11.72 -14.16
N THR A 32 -7.93 12.46 -13.62
CA THR A 32 -8.45 13.64 -14.36
C THR A 32 -7.98 14.95 -13.77
N ASP A 33 -7.02 14.93 -12.85
CA ASP A 33 -6.38 16.16 -12.43
C ASP A 33 -5.25 16.53 -13.41
N PRO A 34 -5.40 17.55 -14.27
CA PRO A 34 -4.31 18.09 -15.05
C PRO A 34 -3.24 18.81 -14.19
N ASN A 35 -3.47 18.94 -12.87
CA ASN A 35 -2.57 19.52 -11.87
C ASN A 35 -2.53 18.67 -10.57
N PRO A 36 -1.81 17.53 -10.57
CA PRO A 36 -1.62 16.67 -9.39
C PRO A 36 -0.86 17.32 -8.21
N THR A 37 -0.62 18.63 -8.25
CA THR A 37 0.18 19.40 -7.28
C THR A 37 -0.53 19.70 -5.97
N ASN A 38 -1.75 19.19 -5.73
CA ASN A 38 -2.63 19.67 -4.66
C ASN A 38 -3.10 18.59 -3.66
N LEU A 39 -2.42 17.43 -3.58
CA LEU A 39 -2.53 16.51 -2.42
C LEU A 39 -2.00 17.20 -1.14
N SER A 40 -2.73 18.19 -0.62
CA SER A 40 -2.28 19.10 0.44
C SER A 40 -2.31 18.49 1.84
N GLY A 41 -2.73 17.22 1.94
CA GLY A 41 -2.81 16.45 3.18
C GLY A 41 -1.71 15.40 3.32
N ARG A 42 -0.77 15.25 2.38
CA ARG A 42 0.43 14.42 2.63
C ARG A 42 1.09 14.86 3.94
N GLY A 43 1.67 13.94 4.70
CA GLY A 43 2.28 14.33 5.98
C GLY A 43 1.34 14.26 7.18
N THR A 44 0.03 14.04 6.97
CA THR A 44 -0.98 14.29 8.03
C THR A 44 -1.36 13.05 8.84
N PHE A 45 -1.04 11.87 8.34
CA PHE A 45 -1.02 10.58 9.04
C PHE A 45 0.39 10.00 8.92
N GLY A 46 0.94 9.43 9.99
CA GLY A 46 2.30 8.89 9.86
C GLY A 46 2.35 7.66 8.97
N GLY A 47 1.45 6.69 9.19
CA GLY A 47 1.42 5.46 8.39
C GLY A 47 1.06 4.23 9.21
N LEU A 48 1.11 3.07 8.53
CA LEU A 48 1.00 1.75 9.15
C LEU A 48 2.37 1.04 9.07
N VAL A 49 2.95 0.76 10.24
CA VAL A 49 4.20 0.00 10.36
C VAL A 49 3.91 -1.39 10.90
N ILE A 50 4.55 -2.42 10.35
CA ILE A 50 4.43 -3.80 10.82
C ILE A 50 5.81 -4.43 11.00
N ASP A 51 6.12 -4.78 12.25
CA ASP A 51 7.37 -5.44 12.62
C ASP A 51 7.14 -6.95 12.72
N GLY A 52 7.90 -7.73 11.95
CA GLY A 52 7.86 -9.18 11.95
C GLY A 52 9.15 -9.85 12.42
N PHE A 53 9.15 -11.19 12.46
CA PHE A 53 10.28 -12.02 12.87
C PHE A 53 11.08 -12.64 11.71
N ALA A 54 10.81 -12.25 10.46
CA ALA A 54 11.52 -12.78 9.30
C ALA A 54 12.93 -12.20 9.17
N ARG A 55 13.78 -12.86 8.39
CA ARG A 55 15.20 -12.49 8.28
C ARG A 55 15.39 -11.18 7.51
N VAL A 56 16.35 -10.41 8.00
CA VAL A 56 16.87 -9.16 7.43
C VAL A 56 18.39 -9.29 7.32
N ASN A 57 19.02 -8.50 6.46
CA ASN A 57 20.47 -8.59 6.20
C ASN A 57 21.32 -7.54 6.94
N SER A 58 20.66 -6.61 7.64
CA SER A 58 21.23 -5.61 8.56
C SER A 58 21.24 -6.07 10.02
N ALA A 59 20.94 -7.36 10.27
CA ALA A 59 20.72 -7.90 11.60
C ALA A 59 21.96 -7.93 12.50
N ASN A 60 21.74 -7.67 13.79
CA ASN A 60 22.70 -7.91 14.86
C ASN A 60 22.87 -9.43 15.16
N ALA A 61 23.66 -9.78 16.17
CA ALA A 61 23.92 -11.18 16.55
C ALA A 61 22.66 -11.98 16.95
N ALA A 62 21.60 -11.31 17.42
CA ALA A 62 20.31 -11.92 17.74
C ALA A 62 19.43 -12.15 16.48
N GLY A 63 19.79 -11.59 15.33
CA GLY A 63 19.02 -11.71 14.09
C GLY A 63 18.01 -10.58 13.87
N GLU A 64 18.07 -9.52 14.66
CA GLU A 64 17.15 -8.38 14.63
C GLU A 64 17.88 -7.07 14.32
N THR A 65 17.16 -6.07 13.85
CA THR A 65 17.67 -4.71 13.61
C THR A 65 16.68 -3.69 14.16
N THR A 66 17.11 -2.43 14.24
CA THR A 66 16.31 -1.34 14.78
C THR A 66 15.24 -0.91 13.79
N SER A 67 14.00 -0.81 14.26
CA SER A 67 12.86 -0.26 13.52
C SER A 67 13.05 1.21 13.21
N GLU A 68 12.55 1.68 12.08
CA GLU A 68 12.58 3.09 11.71
C GLU A 68 11.93 3.97 12.78
N VAL A 69 10.81 3.52 13.36
CA VAL A 69 10.06 4.25 14.39
C VAL A 69 10.67 4.18 15.79
N ASP A 70 11.66 3.30 16.03
CA ASP A 70 12.30 3.12 17.35
C ASP A 70 13.02 4.38 17.81
N ARG A 71 13.58 5.15 16.88
CA ARG A 71 14.49 6.22 17.27
C ARG A 71 13.78 7.38 17.99
N VAL A 72 12.46 7.52 17.86
CA VAL A 72 11.62 8.52 18.56
C VAL A 72 11.16 8.04 19.94
N LEU A 73 10.96 6.74 20.12
CA LEU A 73 10.36 6.17 21.32
C LEU A 73 11.43 5.78 22.34
N THR A 74 11.54 6.56 23.42
CA THR A 74 12.48 6.26 24.52
C THR A 74 12.05 5.05 25.37
N ASP A 75 11.04 4.29 24.94
CA ASP A 75 10.31 3.26 25.71
C ASP A 75 10.72 1.80 25.46
N GLY A 76 11.53 1.52 24.43
CA GLY A 76 12.17 0.21 24.24
C GLY A 76 11.51 -0.75 23.25
N PHE A 77 10.57 -0.29 22.42
CA PHE A 77 9.94 -1.08 21.35
C PHE A 77 10.72 -0.99 20.05
N ARG A 78 11.89 -1.64 20.03
CA ARG A 78 13.00 -1.16 19.20
C ARG A 78 13.27 -1.88 17.91
N PHE A 79 12.73 -3.08 17.76
CA PHE A 79 13.34 -4.06 16.90
C PHE A 79 12.33 -4.79 16.04
N TYR A 80 12.73 -5.00 14.79
CA TYR A 80 12.12 -5.95 13.88
C TYR A 80 13.14 -7.00 13.44
N GLY A 81 12.66 -7.97 12.67
CA GLY A 81 13.46 -9.04 12.14
C GLY A 81 13.69 -10.18 13.12
N GLY A 82 14.27 -11.25 12.58
CA GLY A 82 14.57 -12.46 13.31
C GLY A 82 15.00 -13.57 12.36
N ARG A 83 14.67 -14.81 12.72
CA ARG A 83 15.00 -16.07 12.04
C ARG A 83 13.77 -16.85 11.58
N LEU A 84 12.58 -16.26 11.63
CA LEU A 84 11.32 -16.92 11.32
C LEU A 84 10.72 -16.34 10.03
N ASP A 85 11.20 -16.78 8.87
CA ASP A 85 10.63 -16.36 7.58
C ASP A 85 9.16 -16.80 7.40
N THR A 86 8.65 -17.73 8.20
CA THR A 86 7.24 -18.13 8.19
C THR A 86 6.41 -17.40 9.23
N ASP A 87 6.91 -16.29 9.77
CA ASP A 87 6.18 -15.45 10.72
C ASP A 87 4.85 -14.97 10.13
N ASN A 88 3.88 -14.71 10.99
CA ASN A 88 2.57 -14.23 10.63
C ASN A 88 2.24 -13.05 11.55
N SER A 89 1.96 -11.90 10.94
CA SER A 89 1.58 -10.64 11.58
C SER A 89 0.12 -10.27 11.27
N GLY A 90 -0.67 -11.25 10.79
CA GLY A 90 -2.09 -11.13 10.48
C GLY A 90 -2.40 -11.03 8.98
N SER A 91 -3.43 -10.24 8.66
CA SER A 91 -3.97 -10.12 7.30
C SER A 91 -4.49 -8.72 7.00
N ILE A 92 -4.23 -8.23 5.78
CA ILE A 92 -4.75 -6.96 5.27
C ILE A 92 -5.49 -7.22 3.96
N ASN A 93 -6.74 -6.75 3.90
CA ASN A 93 -7.57 -6.82 2.70
C ASN A 93 -8.40 -5.54 2.54
N TYR A 94 -8.39 -4.94 1.35
CA TYR A 94 -9.12 -3.71 1.00
C TYR A 94 -8.89 -2.58 2.01
N LEU A 95 -7.63 -2.15 2.09
CA LEU A 95 -7.19 -1.04 2.93
C LEU A 95 -6.79 0.15 2.05
N VAL A 96 -7.28 1.34 2.39
CA VAL A 96 -6.79 2.60 1.86
C VAL A 96 -6.01 3.31 2.96
N ILE A 97 -4.75 3.60 2.69
CA ILE A 97 -3.91 4.50 3.46
C ILE A 97 -3.77 5.76 2.61
N ALA A 98 -4.22 6.89 3.14
CA ALA A 98 -4.17 8.16 2.44
C ALA A 98 -3.46 9.20 3.29
N GLU A 99 -2.90 10.22 2.64
CA GLU A 99 -2.36 11.39 3.33
C GLU A 99 -1.26 11.00 4.35
N SER A 100 -0.54 9.93 4.03
CA SER A 100 0.49 9.32 4.86
C SER A 100 1.85 9.98 4.68
N GLY A 101 2.90 9.40 5.26
CA GLY A 101 4.23 10.02 5.27
C GLY A 101 4.34 10.90 6.49
N VAL A 102 5.38 10.78 7.31
CA VAL A 102 5.73 11.86 8.24
C VAL A 102 7.22 11.85 8.53
N SER A 103 7.89 12.96 8.23
CA SER A 103 9.27 13.20 8.65
C SER A 103 9.28 13.52 10.14
N PHE A 104 9.74 12.59 10.96
CA PHE A 104 9.84 12.78 12.41
C PHE A 104 11.26 13.20 12.83
N ARG A 105 12.25 13.04 11.94
CA ARG A 105 13.63 13.53 12.05
C ARG A 105 14.22 13.82 10.66
N PRO A 106 15.36 14.56 10.58
CA PRO A 106 16.07 14.68 9.31
C PRO A 106 16.45 13.29 8.79
N ASP A 107 15.97 12.96 7.59
CA ASP A 107 16.22 11.70 6.88
C ASP A 107 15.70 10.46 7.65
N GLU A 108 14.66 10.62 8.48
CA GLU A 108 13.86 9.49 9.02
C GLU A 108 12.36 9.82 8.96
N GLU A 109 11.64 9.02 8.18
CA GLU A 109 10.25 9.21 7.81
C GLU A 109 9.46 7.91 8.07
N ILE A 110 8.15 7.99 8.35
CA ILE A 110 7.25 6.82 8.26
C ILE A 110 6.60 6.84 6.89
N GLN A 111 6.50 5.68 6.25
CA GLN A 111 5.90 5.52 4.93
C GLN A 111 4.38 5.36 4.92
N GLY A 112 3.79 5.17 3.74
CA GLY A 112 2.39 4.75 3.66
C GLY A 112 2.18 3.41 4.37
N LEU A 113 2.85 2.37 3.89
CA LEU A 113 2.89 1.06 4.53
C LEU A 113 4.34 0.59 4.67
N THR A 114 4.83 0.50 5.90
CA THR A 114 6.18 0.02 6.22
C THR A 114 6.12 -1.42 6.69
N LEU A 115 6.89 -2.30 6.03
CA LEU A 115 6.88 -3.74 6.27
C LEU A 115 8.28 -4.21 6.69
N GLU A 116 8.49 -4.25 8.00
CA GLU A 116 9.78 -4.52 8.61
C GLU A 116 9.92 -5.99 8.99
N GLY A 117 10.66 -6.78 8.20
CA GLY A 117 10.92 -8.19 8.50
C GLY A 117 9.64 -9.03 8.58
N VAL A 118 8.61 -8.70 7.80
CA VAL A 118 7.32 -9.40 7.82
C VAL A 118 7.43 -10.77 7.14
N GLY A 119 6.87 -11.80 7.80
CA GLY A 119 6.95 -13.18 7.36
C GLY A 119 5.95 -13.59 6.28
N SER A 120 6.24 -14.70 5.62
CA SER A 120 5.40 -15.29 4.55
C SER A 120 4.08 -15.88 5.02
N GLY A 121 3.84 -15.97 6.33
CA GLY A 121 2.54 -16.32 6.90
C GLY A 121 1.53 -15.17 6.87
N THR A 122 2.00 -13.92 6.80
CA THR A 122 1.18 -12.71 6.67
C THR A 122 0.56 -12.61 5.27
N GLN A 123 -0.67 -12.13 5.19
CA GLN A 123 -1.40 -11.93 3.93
C GLN A 123 -1.64 -10.44 3.69
N ILE A 124 -1.23 -9.90 2.54
CA ILE A 124 -1.45 -8.49 2.18
C ILE A 124 -2.02 -8.45 0.76
N SER A 125 -3.29 -8.07 0.62
CA SER A 125 -3.93 -7.93 -0.69
C SER A 125 -4.82 -6.70 -0.74
N TYR A 126 -4.98 -6.09 -1.92
CA TYR A 126 -5.87 -4.93 -2.12
C TYR A 126 -5.56 -3.77 -1.16
N VAL A 127 -4.36 -3.21 -1.30
CA VAL A 127 -3.93 -2.03 -0.54
C VAL A 127 -3.77 -0.85 -1.48
N GLN A 128 -4.31 0.30 -1.10
CA GLN A 128 -4.04 1.57 -1.75
C GLN A 128 -3.23 2.46 -0.83
N VAL A 129 -2.18 3.09 -1.37
CA VAL A 129 -1.51 4.25 -0.77
C VAL A 129 -1.76 5.47 -1.65
N LEU A 130 -2.31 6.55 -1.08
CA LEU A 130 -2.69 7.76 -1.79
C LEU A 130 -2.07 9.00 -1.12
N GLY A 131 -1.08 9.61 -1.73
CA GLY A 131 -0.44 10.80 -1.17
C GLY A 131 0.38 10.48 0.07
N SER A 132 1.49 9.75 -0.10
CA SER A 132 2.52 9.65 0.93
C SER A 132 3.48 10.84 0.80
N GLU A 133 3.92 11.46 1.89
CA GLU A 133 5.00 12.47 1.89
C GLU A 133 6.36 11.88 1.57
N ASP A 134 6.50 10.57 1.76
CA ASP A 134 7.71 9.81 1.44
C ASP A 134 7.30 8.61 0.56
N ASP A 135 7.65 7.38 0.93
CA ASP A 135 7.36 6.20 0.13
C ASP A 135 5.91 5.75 0.16
N GLY A 136 5.50 5.13 -0.93
CA GLY A 136 4.23 4.41 -1.03
C GLY A 136 4.21 3.21 -0.09
N ILE A 137 4.98 2.18 -0.42
CA ILE A 137 5.13 0.97 0.37
C ILE A 137 6.60 0.60 0.41
N GLU A 138 7.11 0.37 1.60
CA GLU A 138 8.52 0.02 1.81
C GLU A 138 8.66 -1.31 2.54
N TRP A 139 9.58 -2.14 2.07
CA TRP A 139 9.92 -3.42 2.69
C TRP A 139 11.34 -3.38 3.23
N PHE A 140 11.48 -3.49 4.55
CA PHE A 140 12.79 -3.74 5.16
C PHE A 140 12.97 -5.23 5.45
N GLY A 141 13.55 -5.95 4.51
CA GLY A 141 13.77 -7.39 4.65
C GLY A 141 12.49 -8.22 4.66
N GLY A 142 12.57 -9.45 5.15
CA GLY A 142 11.41 -10.33 5.26
C GLY A 142 11.02 -11.09 3.99
N THR A 143 9.83 -11.68 4.00
CA THR A 143 9.35 -12.67 3.00
C THR A 143 7.85 -12.64 2.72
N VAL A 144 7.13 -11.66 3.28
CA VAL A 144 5.70 -11.46 3.02
C VAL A 144 5.42 -11.39 1.53
N ASN A 145 4.29 -11.94 1.08
CA ASN A 145 3.84 -11.75 -0.30
C ASN A 145 2.73 -10.70 -0.30
N ALA A 146 2.65 -9.90 -1.35
CA ALA A 146 1.63 -8.88 -1.51
C ALA A 146 1.06 -8.87 -2.93
N ASP A 147 -0.24 -8.60 -3.07
CA ASP A 147 -0.89 -8.50 -4.38
C ASP A 147 -1.97 -7.43 -4.46
N HIS A 148 -2.26 -6.94 -5.67
CA HIS A 148 -3.24 -5.89 -5.92
C HIS A 148 -2.94 -4.61 -5.13
N LEU A 149 -1.76 -4.01 -5.39
CA LEU A 149 -1.28 -2.81 -4.72
C LEU A 149 -1.49 -1.59 -5.62
N LEU A 150 -2.05 -0.51 -5.10
CA LEU A 150 -2.23 0.75 -5.84
C LEU A 150 -1.50 1.88 -5.11
N ILE A 151 -0.52 2.49 -5.75
CA ILE A 151 0.18 3.66 -5.23
C ILE A 151 -0.11 4.85 -6.14
N ASN A 152 -0.54 5.96 -5.56
CA ASN A 152 -0.81 7.17 -6.31
C ASN A 152 -0.23 8.39 -5.59
N GLY A 153 0.80 8.97 -6.19
CA GLY A 153 1.47 10.14 -5.65
C GLY A 153 2.16 9.87 -4.32
N ALA A 154 3.14 8.97 -4.29
CA ALA A 154 4.21 9.04 -3.29
C ALA A 154 5.12 10.23 -3.64
N ASP A 155 5.70 10.92 -2.64
CA ASP A 155 6.61 12.06 -2.86
C ASP A 155 8.08 11.65 -2.78
N ASP A 156 8.37 10.36 -2.59
CA ASP A 156 9.63 9.72 -2.97
C ASP A 156 9.34 8.49 -3.85
N ASP A 157 9.53 7.27 -3.36
CA ASP A 157 9.40 6.06 -4.16
C ASP A 157 8.01 5.44 -4.09
N SER A 158 7.58 4.81 -5.18
CA SER A 158 6.27 4.12 -5.13
C SER A 158 6.34 2.81 -4.37
N LEU A 159 7.43 2.09 -4.55
CA LEU A 159 7.71 0.80 -3.94
C LEU A 159 9.20 0.78 -3.62
N ASP A 160 9.57 0.68 -2.35
CA ASP A 160 10.96 0.50 -1.95
C ASP A 160 11.17 -0.87 -1.30
N MET A 161 12.23 -1.58 -1.66
CA MET A 161 12.47 -2.96 -1.30
C MET A 161 13.90 -3.21 -0.90
N ASP A 162 14.08 -3.49 0.37
CA ASP A 162 15.36 -3.29 1.01
C ASP A 162 15.76 -4.40 1.97
N LEU A 163 16.98 -4.31 2.48
CA LEU A 163 17.51 -5.06 3.63
C LEU A 163 17.23 -6.58 3.64
N GLY A 164 17.22 -7.21 2.47
CA GLY A 164 17.09 -8.66 2.31
C GLY A 164 15.68 -9.15 2.02
N TYR A 165 14.80 -8.29 1.49
CA TYR A 165 13.43 -8.67 1.14
C TYR A 165 13.41 -9.72 0.04
N ARG A 166 12.64 -10.80 0.24
CA ARG A 166 12.59 -11.98 -0.64
C ARG A 166 11.16 -12.44 -0.93
N GLY A 167 10.19 -11.57 -0.73
CA GLY A 167 8.78 -11.85 -0.97
C GLY A 167 8.39 -11.86 -2.44
N ARG A 168 7.09 -12.01 -2.70
CA ARG A 168 6.49 -11.85 -4.02
C ARG A 168 5.57 -10.64 -4.06
N VAL A 169 5.64 -9.87 -5.15
CA VAL A 169 4.69 -8.80 -5.45
C VAL A 169 4.02 -9.09 -6.80
N GLN A 170 2.68 -9.12 -6.85
CA GLN A 170 1.92 -9.30 -8.10
C GLN A 170 0.77 -8.29 -8.25
N TYR A 171 0.58 -7.72 -9.44
CA TYR A 171 -0.48 -6.73 -9.70
C TYR A 171 -0.32 -5.41 -8.93
N ALA A 172 0.90 -4.86 -8.91
CA ALA A 172 1.13 -3.52 -8.36
C ALA A 172 1.00 -2.45 -9.46
N LEU A 173 0.19 -1.43 -9.20
CA LEU A 173 -0.04 -0.28 -10.07
C LEU A 173 0.44 0.97 -9.35
N ALA A 174 1.38 1.71 -9.94
CA ALA A 174 1.84 2.97 -9.40
C ALA A 174 1.69 4.10 -10.42
N LEU A 175 1.17 5.23 -9.96
CA LEU A 175 1.37 6.52 -10.60
C LEU A 175 2.25 7.37 -9.69
N GLN A 176 3.43 7.72 -10.17
CA GLN A 176 4.40 8.48 -9.40
C GLN A 176 3.91 9.88 -9.02
N GLY A 177 4.51 10.43 -7.96
CA GLY A 177 4.35 11.82 -7.58
C GLY A 177 4.66 12.75 -8.74
N ALA A 178 3.82 13.75 -8.92
CA ALA A 178 4.09 14.79 -9.91
C ALA A 178 5.10 15.81 -9.39
N THR A 179 5.34 15.88 -8.10
CA THR A 179 6.21 16.88 -7.48
C THR A 179 7.61 16.33 -7.28
N ASN A 180 7.79 15.53 -6.22
CA ASN A 180 9.09 15.08 -5.74
C ASN A 180 9.33 13.57 -5.96
N GLY A 181 8.36 12.86 -6.54
CA GLY A 181 8.47 11.41 -6.71
C GLY A 181 9.68 11.02 -7.55
N ASN A 182 10.50 10.13 -7.00
CA ASN A 182 11.85 9.84 -7.45
C ASN A 182 11.90 8.56 -8.30
N TYR A 183 11.77 7.40 -7.66
CA TYR A 183 11.79 6.09 -8.32
C TYR A 183 10.43 5.40 -8.30
N GLY A 184 10.12 4.79 -9.44
CA GLY A 184 8.96 3.91 -9.54
C GLY A 184 9.10 2.65 -8.68
N ILE A 185 10.31 2.11 -8.62
CA ILE A 185 10.75 1.09 -7.69
C ILE A 185 12.18 1.48 -7.29
N GLU A 186 12.45 1.65 -6.01
CA GLU A 186 13.81 1.57 -5.47
C GLU A 186 14.00 0.19 -4.85
N SER A 187 15.21 -0.35 -4.91
CA SER A 187 15.46 -1.65 -4.30
C SER A 187 16.95 -1.88 -4.07
N ASP A 188 17.33 -1.95 -2.80
CA ASP A 188 18.72 -2.11 -2.42
C ASP A 188 18.99 -3.38 -1.61
N GLY A 189 20.24 -3.78 -1.66
CA GLY A 189 20.77 -4.90 -0.89
C GLY A 189 21.07 -4.49 0.55
N ASN A 190 22.33 -4.18 0.81
CA ASN A 190 22.78 -3.71 2.11
C ASN A 190 23.97 -2.79 1.87
N GLY A 191 23.80 -1.49 2.10
CA GLY A 191 24.77 -0.47 1.74
C GLY A 191 26.17 -0.66 2.33
N ASP A 192 26.27 -1.25 3.52
CA ASP A 192 27.55 -1.53 4.17
C ASP A 192 28.25 -2.78 3.63
N ASN A 193 27.47 -3.75 3.12
CA ASN A 193 27.98 -5.03 2.65
C ASN A 193 27.05 -5.67 1.60
N PHE A 194 27.35 -5.45 0.32
CA PHE A 194 26.58 -5.99 -0.82
C PHE A 194 26.54 -7.54 -0.90
N ASN A 195 27.32 -8.24 -0.06
CA ASN A 195 27.31 -9.69 0.07
C ASN A 195 26.56 -10.18 1.33
N ALA A 196 25.93 -9.29 2.08
CA ALA A 196 25.13 -9.65 3.24
C ALA A 196 23.98 -10.61 2.82
N VAL A 197 23.76 -11.63 3.65
CA VAL A 197 22.68 -12.60 3.44
C VAL A 197 21.63 -12.44 4.54
N PRO A 198 20.33 -12.55 4.22
CA PRO A 198 19.78 -12.79 2.89
C PRO A 198 19.99 -11.63 1.89
N PHE A 199 20.17 -11.95 0.61
CA PHE A 199 20.13 -10.91 -0.43
C PHE A 199 18.72 -10.36 -0.58
N THR A 200 18.60 -9.07 -0.90
CA THR A 200 17.37 -8.51 -1.47
C THR A 200 17.15 -9.16 -2.82
N ALA A 201 16.11 -9.99 -2.89
CA ALA A 201 15.81 -10.83 -4.04
C ALA A 201 14.29 -10.99 -4.21
N PRO A 202 13.53 -9.88 -4.36
CA PRO A 202 12.10 -9.95 -4.55
C PRO A 202 11.76 -10.64 -5.88
N ARG A 203 10.60 -11.28 -5.93
CA ARG A 203 10.02 -11.77 -7.18
C ARG A 203 8.80 -10.94 -7.51
N ILE A 204 8.87 -10.18 -8.59
CA ILE A 204 7.88 -9.18 -8.97
C ILE A 204 7.24 -9.60 -10.29
N ALA A 205 5.90 -9.58 -10.39
CA ALA A 205 5.20 -9.86 -11.63
C ALA A 205 4.03 -8.92 -11.87
N ASN A 206 3.70 -8.65 -13.13
CA ASN A 206 2.51 -7.87 -13.49
C ASN A 206 2.49 -6.51 -12.77
N VAL A 207 3.56 -5.73 -12.87
CA VAL A 207 3.61 -4.38 -12.30
C VAL A 207 3.45 -3.35 -13.40
N THR A 208 2.74 -2.27 -13.13
CA THR A 208 2.64 -1.11 -14.02
C THR A 208 3.06 0.14 -13.26
N ILE A 209 4.23 0.67 -13.56
CA ILE A 209 4.74 1.92 -13.00
C ILE A 209 4.64 3.02 -14.05
N LEU A 210 3.96 4.09 -13.70
CA LEU A 210 3.72 5.22 -14.56
C LEU A 210 4.38 6.49 -14.01
N GLY A 211 5.33 7.04 -14.77
CA GLY A 211 5.91 8.36 -14.48
C GLY A 211 4.89 9.47 -14.74
N ASN A 212 4.78 10.45 -13.84
CA ASN A 212 3.74 11.48 -13.86
C ASN A 212 4.30 12.90 -13.93
N LYS A 213 3.84 13.76 -14.85
CA LYS A 213 4.42 15.08 -15.17
C LYS A 213 4.65 16.03 -13.96
N GLY A 214 5.87 16.61 -13.83
CA GLY A 214 6.13 17.84 -13.05
C GLY A 214 7.57 18.42 -13.09
N ARG A 215 8.16 18.84 -11.95
CA ARG A 215 9.51 19.47 -11.78
C ARG A 215 10.67 18.63 -12.37
N ILE A 216 11.58 19.26 -13.12
CA ILE A 216 12.59 18.63 -14.02
C ILE A 216 14.00 18.68 -13.40
N ASP A 217 14.18 18.27 -12.15
CA ASP A 217 15.50 18.34 -11.49
C ASP A 217 15.83 17.19 -10.52
N GLU A 218 15.07 16.10 -10.58
CA GLU A 218 15.27 14.90 -9.76
C GLU A 218 15.70 13.71 -10.64
N ASN A 219 16.54 12.83 -10.09
CA ASN A 219 17.11 11.66 -10.76
C ASN A 219 16.04 10.56 -10.95
N THR A 220 15.05 10.83 -11.78
CA THR A 220 13.84 10.00 -11.84
C THR A 220 14.00 8.77 -12.74
N THR A 221 13.71 7.58 -12.20
CA THR A 221 13.83 6.30 -12.92
C THR A 221 12.63 5.38 -12.69
N GLY A 222 12.26 4.60 -13.71
CA GLY A 222 11.18 3.61 -13.59
C GLY A 222 11.45 2.52 -12.54
N ALA A 223 12.68 2.03 -12.47
CA ALA A 223 13.17 1.15 -11.41
C ALA A 223 14.69 1.33 -11.23
N LEU A 224 15.13 1.52 -10.01
CA LEU A 224 16.52 1.51 -9.58
C LEU A 224 16.80 0.23 -8.79
N HIS A 225 17.93 -0.44 -9.04
CA HIS A 225 18.39 -1.59 -8.25
C HIS A 225 19.86 -1.44 -7.91
N ARG A 226 20.22 -1.52 -6.61
CA ARG A 226 21.61 -1.32 -6.18
C ARG A 226 22.12 -2.40 -5.23
N GLU A 227 23.38 -2.24 -4.83
CA GLU A 227 23.96 -2.85 -3.63
C GLU A 227 23.89 -4.39 -3.55
N GLY A 228 24.04 -5.06 -4.69
CA GLY A 228 24.05 -6.53 -4.76
C GLY A 228 22.67 -7.17 -4.86
N TRP A 229 21.64 -6.40 -5.25
CA TRP A 229 20.29 -6.87 -5.54
C TRP A 229 20.24 -8.10 -6.48
N ARG A 230 19.28 -9.01 -6.22
CA ARG A 230 19.13 -10.29 -6.94
C ARG A 230 17.68 -10.68 -7.27
N GLY A 231 16.81 -9.70 -7.42
CA GLY A 231 15.40 -9.95 -7.69
C GLY A 231 15.12 -10.37 -9.13
N GLN A 232 13.84 -10.61 -9.38
CA GLN A 232 13.33 -11.11 -10.65
C GLN A 232 12.04 -10.39 -11.01
N VAL A 233 11.96 -9.83 -12.20
CA VAL A 233 10.80 -9.07 -12.68
C VAL A 233 10.18 -9.72 -13.92
N TYR A 234 8.86 -9.85 -13.94
CA TYR A 234 8.12 -10.52 -15.00
C TYR A 234 6.91 -9.70 -15.46
N ARG A 235 6.68 -9.59 -16.78
CA ARG A 235 5.43 -9.02 -17.34
C ARG A 235 5.11 -7.61 -16.85
N SER A 236 6.13 -6.81 -16.54
CA SER A 236 5.95 -5.48 -15.99
C SER A 236 6.07 -4.39 -17.04
N VAL A 237 5.44 -3.25 -16.80
CA VAL A 237 5.38 -2.09 -17.69
C VAL A 237 5.89 -0.89 -16.93
N TYR A 238 6.86 -0.19 -17.49
CA TYR A 238 7.37 1.08 -16.99
C TYR A 238 7.20 2.09 -18.11
N ALA A 239 6.42 3.13 -17.91
CA ALA A 239 6.07 4.04 -18.99
C ALA A 239 5.80 5.46 -18.50
N ASN A 240 6.08 6.43 -19.36
CA ASN A 240 5.74 7.81 -19.08
C ASN A 240 4.29 8.13 -19.44
N THR A 241 3.64 8.92 -18.59
CA THR A 241 2.34 9.50 -18.85
C THR A 241 2.44 10.88 -19.52
N GLY A 242 3.31 11.06 -20.51
CA GLY A 242 3.28 12.29 -21.33
C GLY A 242 4.31 12.32 -22.44
N PRO A 243 4.25 13.32 -23.34
CA PRO A 243 5.36 13.66 -24.22
C PRO A 243 6.55 14.25 -23.44
N VAL A 244 6.32 14.73 -22.22
CA VAL A 244 7.37 15.10 -21.26
C VAL A 244 7.55 13.91 -20.31
N ALA A 245 8.78 13.42 -20.25
CA ALA A 245 9.18 12.25 -19.48
C ALA A 245 9.28 12.58 -18.01
N ARG A 246 9.03 11.59 -17.15
CA ARG A 246 9.29 11.64 -15.72
C ARG A 246 10.11 10.47 -15.22
N PHE A 247 10.55 9.65 -16.14
CA PHE A 247 11.68 8.75 -15.99
C PHE A 247 12.72 9.31 -16.94
N GLU A 248 13.32 10.44 -16.54
CA GLU A 248 14.22 11.22 -17.38
C GLU A 248 15.57 10.54 -17.55
N ASP A 249 16.02 9.81 -16.53
CA ASP A 249 17.23 9.03 -16.58
C ASP A 249 16.98 7.72 -17.33
N GLY A 250 15.92 6.97 -17.00
CA GLY A 250 15.53 5.81 -17.77
C GLY A 250 14.42 4.97 -17.14
N CYS A 251 14.03 3.90 -17.81
CA CYS A 251 13.10 2.93 -17.23
C CYS A 251 13.75 2.01 -16.21
N LEU A 252 15.08 1.86 -16.30
CA LEU A 252 15.85 0.95 -15.49
C LEU A 252 17.22 1.60 -15.24
N ASP A 253 17.58 1.69 -13.99
CA ASP A 253 18.89 2.07 -13.48
C ASP A 253 19.42 0.92 -12.63
N ILE A 254 20.70 0.64 -12.79
CA ILE A 254 21.35 -0.51 -12.19
C ILE A 254 22.75 -0.11 -11.76
N ASP A 255 22.94 -0.07 -10.45
CA ASP A 255 24.23 0.20 -9.84
C ASP A 255 24.69 -0.97 -8.97
N ASP A 256 26.00 -1.09 -8.79
CA ASP A 256 26.62 -1.98 -7.80
C ASP A 256 26.16 -3.45 -7.81
N LEU A 257 25.67 -3.93 -8.97
CA LEU A 257 25.25 -5.32 -9.10
C LEU A 257 26.43 -6.27 -9.15
N LEU A 258 26.22 -7.42 -8.50
CA LEU A 258 27.08 -8.58 -8.67
C LEU A 258 26.70 -9.34 -9.96
N PRO A 259 27.65 -10.02 -10.63
CA PRO A 259 27.35 -10.74 -11.86
C PRO A 259 26.20 -11.77 -11.70
N THR A 260 25.32 -11.86 -12.70
CA THR A 260 24.27 -12.90 -12.89
C THR A 260 23.01 -12.82 -12.01
N THR A 261 22.81 -11.73 -11.26
CA THR A 261 21.73 -11.63 -10.28
C THR A 261 20.45 -10.98 -10.80
N LEU A 262 20.50 -10.29 -11.95
CA LEU A 262 19.37 -9.57 -12.53
C LEU A 262 18.57 -10.45 -13.50
N LEU A 263 17.24 -10.45 -13.35
CA LEU A 263 16.32 -11.09 -14.28
C LEU A 263 15.14 -10.18 -14.57
N TYR A 264 14.94 -9.84 -15.83
CA TYR A 264 13.76 -9.17 -16.35
C TYR A 264 13.21 -9.99 -17.52
N ARG A 265 11.93 -10.39 -17.48
CA ARG A 265 11.30 -11.12 -18.58
C ARG A 265 9.96 -10.54 -18.95
N ASP A 266 9.74 -10.41 -20.25
CA ASP A 266 8.52 -9.86 -20.80
C ASP A 266 8.24 -8.46 -20.21
N ALA A 267 9.25 -7.61 -20.09
CA ALA A 267 9.06 -6.23 -19.63
C ALA A 267 8.79 -5.28 -20.81
N ILE A 268 7.98 -4.24 -20.59
CA ILE A 268 7.80 -3.14 -21.55
C ILE A 268 8.38 -1.86 -20.95
N PHE A 269 9.33 -1.27 -21.65
CA PHE A 269 9.98 -0.01 -21.28
C PHE A 269 9.58 1.10 -22.25
N GLY A 270 8.62 1.92 -21.82
CA GLY A 270 8.07 3.07 -22.53
C GLY A 270 8.55 4.42 -22.01
N CYS A 271 9.80 4.49 -21.53
CA CYS A 271 10.45 5.75 -21.14
C CYS A 271 10.90 6.55 -22.37
N ALA A 272 10.98 7.87 -22.24
CA ALA A 272 11.22 8.74 -23.39
C ALA A 272 12.70 8.76 -23.79
N PRO A 273 13.04 9.03 -25.06
CA PRO A 273 14.42 9.22 -25.49
C PRO A 273 15.12 10.36 -24.69
N PRO A 274 16.44 10.28 -24.48
CA PRO A 274 17.36 9.40 -25.21
C PRO A 274 17.56 8.01 -24.58
N ARG A 275 17.02 7.72 -23.40
CA ARG A 275 17.46 6.60 -22.58
C ARG A 275 16.33 5.66 -22.15
N THR A 276 16.50 4.38 -22.45
CA THR A 276 15.78 3.30 -21.77
C THR A 276 16.47 2.92 -20.46
N LEU A 277 17.77 3.22 -20.36
CA LEU A 277 18.72 2.87 -19.31
C LEU A 277 19.38 4.15 -18.79
N ALA A 278 19.47 4.32 -17.47
CA ALA A 278 19.90 5.57 -16.84
C ALA A 278 21.31 6.01 -17.26
N ALA A 279 22.24 5.06 -17.37
CA ALA A 279 23.63 5.35 -17.68
C ALA A 279 24.23 4.46 -18.80
N PRO A 280 25.21 4.99 -19.60
CA PRO A 280 25.85 4.22 -20.66
C PRO A 280 26.65 3.00 -20.19
N ASP A 281 27.14 3.00 -18.95
CA ASP A 281 27.93 1.93 -18.32
C ASP A 281 27.07 0.75 -17.84
N GLU A 282 25.76 0.93 -17.73
CA GLU A 282 24.80 -0.17 -17.60
C GLU A 282 24.67 -0.97 -18.90
N THR A 283 24.91 -0.33 -20.04
CA THR A 283 24.69 -0.93 -21.36
C THR A 283 25.57 -2.17 -21.57
N PRO A 284 26.87 -2.19 -21.23
CA PRO A 284 27.68 -3.41 -21.21
C PRO A 284 27.15 -4.52 -20.27
N VAL A 285 26.68 -4.18 -19.06
CA VAL A 285 26.15 -5.14 -18.07
C VAL A 285 24.88 -5.80 -18.61
N LEU A 286 23.96 -4.99 -19.11
CA LEU A 286 22.71 -5.45 -19.71
C LEU A 286 22.93 -6.15 -21.05
N GLN A 287 23.83 -5.70 -21.91
CA GLN A 287 24.17 -6.42 -23.14
C GLN A 287 24.83 -7.76 -22.83
N GLN A 288 25.70 -7.86 -21.82
CA GLN A 288 26.30 -9.13 -21.41
C GLN A 288 25.24 -10.11 -20.88
N GLN A 289 24.24 -9.65 -20.11
CA GLN A 289 23.21 -10.51 -19.54
C GLN A 289 22.01 -10.79 -20.49
N ALA A 290 21.65 -9.83 -21.34
CA ALA A 290 20.63 -9.97 -22.39
C ALA A 290 21.10 -10.87 -23.54
N VAL A 291 22.37 -10.75 -23.97
CA VAL A 291 22.91 -11.47 -25.14
C VAL A 291 23.47 -12.85 -24.78
N ALA A 292 24.02 -13.06 -23.57
CA ALA A 292 24.64 -14.35 -23.24
C ALA A 292 23.64 -15.44 -22.79
N ASN A 293 22.58 -15.08 -22.05
CA ASN A 293 21.75 -16.07 -21.32
C ASN A 293 20.22 -15.82 -21.34
N GLY A 294 19.71 -14.76 -21.98
CA GLY A 294 18.28 -14.44 -21.99
C GLY A 294 17.69 -14.09 -20.61
N GLN A 295 18.52 -13.49 -19.73
CA GLN A 295 18.12 -13.08 -18.39
C GLN A 295 17.35 -11.77 -18.37
N VAL A 296 17.69 -10.84 -19.26
CA VAL A 296 16.97 -9.57 -19.46
C VAL A 296 16.33 -9.55 -20.84
N MET A 297 15.00 -9.55 -20.89
CA MET A 297 14.17 -9.48 -22.08
C MET A 297 13.10 -8.40 -21.90
N PHE A 298 13.27 -7.30 -22.62
CA PHE A 298 12.32 -6.20 -22.66
C PHE A 298 11.98 -5.80 -24.10
N SER A 299 10.91 -5.04 -24.26
CA SER A 299 10.53 -4.41 -25.53
C SER A 299 10.18 -2.95 -25.30
N THR A 300 10.46 -2.09 -26.28
CA THR A 300 9.94 -0.72 -26.31
C THR A 300 8.53 -0.70 -26.90
N PRO A 301 7.70 0.32 -26.64
CA PRO A 301 6.39 0.49 -27.26
C PRO A 301 6.37 0.29 -28.78
N ALA A 302 7.39 0.77 -29.49
CA ALA A 302 7.50 0.63 -30.94
C ALA A 302 7.73 -0.82 -31.41
N GLN A 303 8.28 -1.68 -30.54
CA GLN A 303 8.53 -3.09 -30.81
C GLN A 303 7.36 -4.00 -30.46
N VAL A 304 6.32 -3.48 -29.78
CA VAL A 304 5.16 -4.26 -29.31
C VAL A 304 3.94 -3.98 -30.21
N PRO A 305 3.54 -4.91 -31.09
CA PRO A 305 2.42 -4.69 -31.99
C PRO A 305 1.09 -4.46 -31.27
N GLY A 306 0.41 -3.38 -31.63
CA GLY A 306 -0.86 -2.99 -31.03
C GLY A 306 -0.74 -2.42 -29.62
N TYR A 307 0.47 -2.04 -29.18
CA TYR A 307 0.68 -1.36 -27.90
C TYR A 307 -0.19 -0.10 -27.79
N LEU A 308 -1.09 -0.12 -26.82
CA LEU A 308 -1.95 0.98 -26.43
C LEU A 308 -2.03 1.00 -24.90
N LEU A 309 -1.33 1.97 -24.28
CA LEU A 309 -1.47 2.25 -22.86
C LEU A 309 -2.62 3.22 -22.64
N SER A 310 -3.68 2.74 -21.99
CA SER A 310 -4.76 3.58 -21.51
C SER A 310 -4.44 4.07 -20.11
N ARG A 311 -4.31 5.38 -19.91
CA ARG A 311 -4.10 5.95 -18.57
C ARG A 311 -5.33 5.99 -17.71
N GLN A 312 -6.51 5.99 -18.32
CA GLN A 312 -7.77 6.00 -17.59
C GLN A 312 -8.03 4.66 -16.90
N THR A 313 -7.57 3.58 -17.53
CA THR A 313 -7.77 2.21 -17.04
C THR A 313 -6.48 1.56 -16.58
N PHE A 314 -5.33 2.18 -16.83
CA PHE A 314 -3.98 1.65 -16.57
C PHE A 314 -3.69 0.32 -17.28
N THR A 315 -4.47 0.03 -18.33
CA THR A 315 -4.36 -1.20 -19.10
C THR A 315 -3.39 -1.03 -20.26
N VAL A 316 -2.64 -2.10 -20.54
CA VAL A 316 -1.81 -2.21 -21.73
C VAL A 316 -2.45 -3.23 -22.67
N SER A 317 -3.11 -2.73 -23.71
CA SER A 317 -3.61 -3.58 -24.79
C SER A 317 -2.47 -3.89 -25.75
N THR A 318 -2.30 -5.16 -26.13
CA THR A 318 -1.32 -5.61 -27.12
C THR A 318 -1.90 -6.78 -27.93
N THR A 319 -1.39 -6.99 -29.13
CA THR A 319 -1.82 -8.13 -29.98
C THR A 319 -0.98 -9.39 -29.77
N GLY A 320 -0.02 -9.39 -28.85
CA GLY A 320 0.85 -10.52 -28.54
C GLY A 320 0.99 -10.71 -27.03
N ALA A 321 0.43 -11.80 -26.51
CA ALA A 321 0.59 -12.20 -25.11
C ALA A 321 2.04 -12.65 -24.81
N PRO A 322 2.56 -12.43 -23.59
CA PRO A 322 3.79 -13.08 -23.14
C PRO A 322 3.67 -14.60 -23.29
N ALA A 323 4.56 -15.22 -24.07
CA ALA A 323 4.52 -16.66 -24.35
C ALA A 323 5.07 -17.53 -23.20
N THR A 324 5.82 -16.93 -22.28
CA THR A 324 6.49 -17.63 -21.17
C THR A 324 5.55 -17.73 -19.96
N PRO A 325 5.31 -18.93 -19.40
CA PRO A 325 4.59 -19.06 -18.13
C PRO A 325 5.29 -18.31 -16.99
N LEU A 326 4.52 -17.73 -16.08
CA LEU A 326 5.09 -17.14 -14.87
C LEU A 326 5.65 -18.25 -13.96
N PRO A 327 6.75 -18.00 -13.23
CA PRO A 327 7.26 -19.00 -12.31
C PRO A 327 6.27 -19.31 -11.17
N ALA A 328 6.41 -20.48 -10.56
CA ALA A 328 5.50 -20.97 -9.53
C ALA A 328 5.31 -19.97 -8.38
N GLY A 329 4.08 -19.85 -7.88
CA GLY A 329 3.70 -18.92 -6.81
C GLY A 329 3.11 -17.59 -7.31
N PHE A 330 3.10 -17.35 -8.62
CA PHE A 330 2.31 -16.28 -9.25
C PHE A 330 1.04 -16.85 -9.87
N GLU A 331 -0.04 -16.06 -9.86
CA GLU A 331 -1.20 -16.29 -10.70
C GLU A 331 -0.78 -16.22 -12.18
N GLN A 332 -1.23 -17.20 -12.97
CA GLN A 332 -0.90 -17.27 -14.39
C GLN A 332 -1.85 -16.40 -15.21
N ASN A 333 -1.30 -15.51 -16.03
CA ASN A 333 -2.07 -14.71 -17.00
C ASN A 333 -1.38 -14.69 -18.39
N THR A 334 -1.86 -13.84 -19.29
CA THR A 334 -1.31 -13.69 -20.66
C THR A 334 -1.23 -12.22 -21.08
N TYR A 335 -1.17 -11.29 -20.13
CA TYR A 335 -1.07 -9.86 -20.40
C TYR A 335 0.13 -9.23 -19.68
N TYR A 336 0.50 -8.03 -20.13
CA TYR A 336 1.53 -7.20 -19.51
C TYR A 336 0.89 -6.25 -18.50
N GLY A 337 1.65 -5.92 -17.46
CA GLY A 337 1.26 -4.96 -16.44
C GLY A 337 0.30 -5.53 -15.41
N ALA A 338 -0.14 -4.64 -14.52
CA ALA A 338 -0.96 -4.96 -13.35
C ALA A 338 -2.43 -5.18 -13.64
N VAL A 339 -2.88 -4.86 -14.85
CA VAL A 339 -4.29 -4.71 -15.15
C VAL A 339 -4.63 -5.46 -16.43
N ASP A 340 -5.54 -6.44 -16.30
CA ASP A 340 -6.06 -7.20 -17.44
C ASP A 340 -6.78 -6.25 -18.41
N PRO A 341 -6.28 -6.09 -19.65
CA PRO A 341 -6.92 -5.22 -20.64
C PRO A 341 -8.32 -5.69 -21.05
N ASP A 342 -8.64 -6.98 -20.86
CA ASP A 342 -9.91 -7.59 -21.25
C ASP A 342 -10.88 -7.74 -20.07
N ALA A 343 -10.48 -7.36 -18.86
CA ALA A 343 -11.35 -7.45 -17.68
C ALA A 343 -12.58 -6.54 -17.81
N ALA A 344 -13.76 -7.11 -17.53
CA ALA A 344 -15.03 -6.38 -17.52
C ALA A 344 -15.05 -5.23 -16.51
N ALA A 345 -14.29 -5.35 -15.42
CA ALA A 345 -14.07 -4.31 -14.43
C ALA A 345 -12.64 -4.39 -13.88
N GLN A 346 -12.01 -3.23 -13.69
CA GLN A 346 -10.66 -3.16 -13.15
C GLN A 346 -10.63 -3.48 -11.66
N TRP A 347 -9.61 -4.22 -11.22
CA TRP A 347 -9.55 -4.77 -9.86
C TRP A 347 -9.54 -3.70 -8.77
N TRP A 348 -9.01 -2.51 -9.06
CA TRP A 348 -8.97 -1.38 -8.13
C TRP A 348 -10.31 -0.62 -8.04
N ARG A 349 -11.26 -0.83 -8.95
CA ARG A 349 -12.52 -0.07 -8.95
C ARG A 349 -13.43 -0.40 -7.78
N GLY A 350 -14.05 0.63 -7.22
CA GLY A 350 -15.13 0.53 -6.24
C GLY A 350 -14.69 0.56 -4.79
N TRP A 351 -13.39 0.46 -4.50
CA TRP A 351 -12.86 0.45 -3.14
C TRP A 351 -11.72 1.45 -2.90
N THR A 352 -11.14 2.00 -3.97
CA THR A 352 -10.07 2.98 -3.87
C THR A 352 -10.61 4.40 -3.71
N ALA A 353 -9.92 5.20 -2.90
CA ALA A 353 -10.10 6.64 -2.82
C ALA A 353 -9.52 7.35 -4.05
N HIS A 354 -10.08 8.52 -4.40
CA HIS A 354 -9.60 9.37 -5.49
C HIS A 354 -9.82 10.85 -5.17
N VAL A 355 -8.99 11.71 -5.76
CA VAL A 355 -9.16 13.17 -5.70
C VAL A 355 -10.25 13.57 -6.69
N ALA A 356 -11.36 14.14 -6.21
CA ALA A 356 -12.43 14.63 -7.06
C ALA A 356 -12.24 16.12 -7.40
N GLY A 357 -12.03 16.45 -8.68
CA GLY A 357 -12.00 17.82 -9.17
C GLY A 357 -10.59 18.37 -9.41
N GLY A 358 -10.34 18.90 -10.62
CA GLY A 358 -9.06 19.44 -11.07
C GLY A 358 -8.63 20.76 -10.44
N ASP A 359 -8.93 20.96 -9.15
CA ASP A 359 -8.19 21.89 -8.29
C ASP A 359 -7.33 21.14 -7.26
N GLY A 360 -7.25 19.81 -7.39
CA GLY A 360 -6.50 18.86 -6.59
C GLY A 360 -6.65 18.96 -5.08
N THR A 361 -7.51 19.81 -4.53
CA THR A 361 -7.75 19.89 -3.09
C THR A 361 -8.41 18.59 -2.62
N LEU A 362 -7.78 17.86 -1.71
CA LEU A 362 -8.46 16.80 -0.94
C LEU A 362 -9.45 17.48 0.01
N ILE A 363 -10.67 17.73 -0.46
CA ILE A 363 -11.71 18.30 0.40
C ILE A 363 -12.21 17.19 1.33
N ASN A 364 -11.87 17.35 2.60
CA ASN A 364 -12.21 16.61 3.83
C ASN A 364 -13.72 16.27 4.04
N GLN A 365 -14.49 15.87 3.03
CA GLN A 365 -15.84 15.31 3.22
C GLN A 365 -16.26 14.28 2.17
N ASN A 366 -15.49 14.07 1.08
CA ASN A 366 -15.93 13.24 -0.06
C ASN A 366 -14.94 12.13 -0.46
N ILE A 367 -14.01 11.79 0.42
CA ILE A 367 -12.87 10.93 0.08
C ILE A 367 -13.23 9.43 0.03
N HIS A 368 -14.44 9.06 0.44
CA HIS A 368 -14.73 7.67 0.75
C HIS A 368 -15.66 6.98 -0.24
N PRO A 369 -15.33 5.77 -0.74
CA PRO A 369 -16.31 4.87 -1.33
C PRO A 369 -17.51 4.54 -0.41
N LEU A 370 -17.42 4.80 0.90
CA LEU A 370 -18.50 4.58 1.87
C LEU A 370 -19.57 5.69 1.87
N ALA A 371 -19.42 6.77 1.09
CA ALA A 371 -20.44 7.83 1.05
C ALA A 371 -21.85 7.28 0.71
N THR A 372 -21.91 6.20 -0.06
CA THR A 372 -23.14 5.48 -0.40
C THR A 372 -23.56 4.41 0.61
N ASP A 373 -22.66 4.01 1.52
CA ASP A 373 -22.88 2.93 2.49
C ASP A 373 -23.22 3.43 3.90
N VAL A 374 -22.84 4.67 4.23
CA VAL A 374 -23.26 5.33 5.46
C VAL A 374 -24.79 5.56 5.43
N GLY A 375 -25.50 5.01 6.42
CA GLY A 375 -26.96 5.06 6.52
C GLY A 375 -27.71 3.87 5.91
N THR A 376 -27.09 3.08 5.01
CA THR A 376 -27.70 1.86 4.42
C THR A 376 -26.99 0.56 4.82
N GLY A 377 -25.70 0.62 5.15
CA GLY A 377 -24.87 -0.52 5.57
C GLY A 377 -24.07 -0.27 6.85
N ILE A 378 -23.67 0.98 7.12
CA ILE A 378 -23.00 1.40 8.35
C ILE A 378 -23.98 2.25 9.17
N THR A 379 -24.20 1.84 10.42
CA THR A 379 -25.06 2.58 11.37
C THR A 379 -24.20 3.07 12.53
N PRO A 380 -24.06 4.39 12.73
CA PRO A 380 -23.31 4.91 13.86
C PRO A 380 -23.84 4.42 15.20
N SER A 381 -22.93 4.16 16.14
CA SER A 381 -23.34 3.74 17.48
C SER A 381 -24.13 4.85 18.17
N THR A 382 -25.29 4.48 18.71
CA THR A 382 -26.09 5.36 19.59
C THR A 382 -25.47 5.57 20.96
N VAL A 383 -24.45 4.78 21.29
CA VAL A 383 -23.71 4.85 22.56
C VAL A 383 -22.38 5.53 22.31
N ASN A 384 -22.23 6.76 22.81
CA ASN A 384 -20.96 7.48 22.78
C ASN A 384 -20.01 6.98 23.87
N ARG A 385 -19.58 5.72 23.76
CA ARG A 385 -18.59 5.10 24.64
C ARG A 385 -17.64 4.24 23.83
N CYS A 386 -16.38 4.62 23.86
CA CYS A 386 -15.30 3.77 23.42
C CYS A 386 -15.22 2.51 24.27
N ARG A 387 -14.66 1.44 23.70
CA ARG A 387 -14.33 0.24 24.47
C ARG A 387 -13.51 0.67 25.67
N THR A 388 -13.90 0.20 26.86
CA THR A 388 -13.17 0.48 28.09
C THR A 388 -11.98 -0.46 28.19
N ILE A 389 -10.97 -0.25 27.34
CA ILE A 389 -9.62 -0.72 27.59
C ILE A 389 -8.93 0.41 28.36
N ASP A 390 -9.06 0.41 29.70
CA ASP A 390 -8.43 1.38 30.61
C ASP A 390 -8.60 2.88 30.19
N THR A 391 -7.60 3.74 30.46
CA THR A 391 -7.55 5.17 30.12
C THR A 391 -7.04 5.46 28.70
N ASP A 392 -6.78 4.39 27.95
CA ASP A 392 -6.14 4.37 26.64
C ASP A 392 -7.10 4.74 25.51
N PHE A 393 -8.34 4.23 25.59
CA PHE A 393 -9.44 4.68 24.76
C PHE A 393 -10.19 5.80 25.46
N ARG A 394 -10.30 6.95 24.80
CA ARG A 394 -11.07 8.09 25.32
C ARG A 394 -12.16 8.52 24.36
N ASN A 395 -13.30 8.86 24.93
CA ASN A 395 -14.38 9.47 24.17
C ASN A 395 -13.91 10.84 23.65
N GLY A 396 -13.89 10.99 22.34
CA GLY A 396 -13.53 12.23 21.63
C GLY A 396 -14.72 13.09 21.25
N GLY A 397 -15.93 12.79 21.76
CA GLY A 397 -17.16 13.46 21.36
C GLY A 397 -17.79 12.77 20.15
N THR A 398 -18.24 13.55 19.17
CA THR A 398 -18.88 13.04 17.95
C THR A 398 -18.41 13.83 16.73
N THR A 399 -18.31 13.17 15.58
CA THR A 399 -18.05 13.80 14.28
C THR A 399 -19.18 13.50 13.31
N THR A 400 -19.32 14.31 12.25
CA THR A 400 -20.28 14.06 11.17
C THR A 400 -19.54 13.59 9.93
N ILE A 401 -19.89 12.40 9.43
CA ILE A 401 -19.35 11.84 8.20
C ILE A 401 -20.54 11.50 7.30
N PHE A 402 -20.54 12.03 6.08
CA PHE A 402 -21.64 11.88 5.10
C PHE A 402 -23.04 12.23 5.65
N GLY A 403 -23.11 13.19 6.59
CA GLY A 403 -24.37 13.63 7.19
C GLY A 403 -24.85 12.80 8.38
N GLU A 404 -24.15 11.71 8.72
CA GLU A 404 -24.44 10.88 9.89
C GLU A 404 -23.45 11.17 11.03
N SER A 405 -23.92 11.13 12.27
CA SER A 405 -23.13 11.46 13.45
C SER A 405 -22.51 10.21 14.09
N PHE A 406 -21.18 10.14 14.08
CA PHE A 406 -20.41 9.05 14.66
C PHE A 406 -19.78 9.44 15.99
N PRO A 407 -19.80 8.56 17.01
CA PRO A 407 -18.95 8.70 18.17
C PRO A 407 -17.48 8.55 17.81
N VAL A 408 -16.62 9.36 18.43
CA VAL A 408 -15.17 9.38 18.20
C VAL A 408 -14.45 8.69 19.35
N CYS A 409 -13.49 7.83 19.01
CA CYS A 409 -12.61 7.15 19.94
C CYS A 409 -11.16 7.53 19.72
N ILE A 410 -10.59 8.24 20.69
CA ILE A 410 -9.18 8.61 20.70
C ILE A 410 -8.38 7.44 21.29
N VAL A 411 -7.37 6.98 20.55
CA VAL A 411 -6.41 5.93 20.93
C VAL A 411 -5.03 6.60 21.06
N ARG A 412 -4.26 6.29 22.10
CA ARG A 412 -3.04 7.05 22.44
C ARG A 412 -1.75 6.23 22.34
N THR A 413 -0.62 6.90 22.53
CA THR A 413 0.70 6.27 22.60
C THR A 413 0.78 5.20 23.68
N ASN A 414 1.44 4.07 23.37
CA ASN A 414 1.63 2.93 24.29
C ASN A 414 0.32 2.26 24.78
N SER A 415 -0.79 2.52 24.11
CA SER A 415 -2.13 2.15 24.57
C SER A 415 -2.52 0.69 24.38
N LEU A 416 -1.83 -0.06 23.52
CA LEU A 416 -2.18 -1.46 23.24
C LEU A 416 -1.03 -2.42 23.60
N SER A 417 -0.14 -2.03 24.53
CA SER A 417 1.09 -2.77 24.82
C SER A 417 1.18 -3.33 26.25
N ASN A 418 0.28 -2.92 27.16
CA ASN A 418 0.39 -3.20 28.60
C ASN A 418 -0.71 -4.11 29.18
N GLN A 419 -1.52 -4.77 28.34
CA GLN A 419 -2.69 -5.54 28.79
C GLN A 419 -2.84 -6.90 28.10
N THR A 420 -3.50 -7.83 28.77
CA THR A 420 -3.86 -9.16 28.24
C THR A 420 -5.32 -9.46 28.59
N ASP A 421 -6.03 -10.23 27.76
CA ASP A 421 -7.40 -10.71 28.07
C ASP A 421 -7.41 -11.86 29.12
N GLY A 422 -6.23 -12.20 29.65
CA GLY A 422 -6.03 -13.18 30.70
C GLY A 422 -4.61 -13.78 30.65
N PRO A 423 -4.20 -14.58 31.66
CA PRO A 423 -2.88 -15.19 31.68
C PRO A 423 -2.61 -16.03 30.42
N GLY A 424 -1.63 -15.60 29.62
CA GLY A 424 -1.22 -16.28 28.39
C GLY A 424 -2.19 -16.17 27.21
N GLN A 425 -3.18 -15.26 27.27
CA GLN A 425 -4.03 -14.92 26.12
C GLN A 425 -3.58 -13.57 25.54
N PRO A 426 -3.49 -13.43 24.20
CA PRO A 426 -3.28 -12.14 23.60
C PRO A 426 -4.44 -11.21 23.94
N LEU A 427 -4.19 -9.90 23.97
CA LEU A 427 -5.28 -8.91 24.02
C LEU A 427 -5.91 -8.85 22.62
N GLU A 428 -7.20 -9.10 22.50
CA GLU A 428 -7.94 -8.85 21.27
C GLU A 428 -8.53 -7.45 21.29
N VAL A 429 -8.20 -6.61 20.32
CA VAL A 429 -8.71 -5.25 20.13
C VAL A 429 -9.54 -5.21 18.87
N ASN A 430 -10.83 -4.87 18.99
CA ASN A 430 -11.74 -4.79 17.85
C ASN A 430 -12.09 -3.33 17.59
N LEU A 431 -11.73 -2.83 16.40
CA LEU A 431 -12.16 -1.54 15.88
C LEU A 431 -13.35 -1.77 14.93
N THR A 432 -14.50 -1.19 15.25
CA THR A 432 -15.78 -1.42 14.58
C THR A 432 -16.18 -0.24 13.69
N ASN A 433 -16.99 -0.49 12.67
CA ASN A 433 -17.37 0.55 11.70
C ASN A 433 -18.46 1.53 12.21
N ASP A 434 -18.98 1.31 13.41
CA ASP A 434 -19.98 2.18 14.06
C ASP A 434 -19.35 3.34 14.87
N HIS A 435 -18.01 3.42 14.91
CA HIS A 435 -17.22 4.48 15.52
C HIS A 435 -16.16 5.03 14.53
N VAL A 436 -15.67 6.23 14.83
CA VAL A 436 -14.48 6.80 14.18
C VAL A 436 -13.33 6.76 15.16
N TYR A 437 -12.16 6.28 14.74
CA TYR A 437 -10.97 6.21 15.59
C TYR A 437 -9.98 7.31 15.24
N VAL A 438 -9.37 7.92 16.27
CA VAL A 438 -8.32 8.94 16.11
C VAL A 438 -7.09 8.48 16.90
N LEU A 439 -5.98 8.25 16.20
CA LEU A 439 -4.68 7.89 16.74
C LEU A 439 -3.94 9.16 17.14
N SER A 440 -3.56 9.26 18.42
CA SER A 440 -2.82 10.40 18.95
C SER A 440 -1.43 9.94 19.37
N GLY A 441 -0.44 10.38 18.59
CA GLY A 441 0.94 9.91 18.61
C GLY A 441 1.12 8.51 18.00
N PHE A 442 2.27 7.91 18.27
CA PHE A 442 2.66 6.57 17.85
C PHE A 442 1.94 5.50 18.68
N VAL A 443 0.90 4.89 18.11
CA VAL A 443 0.09 3.84 18.76
C VAL A 443 0.74 2.48 18.54
N ASN A 444 1.42 1.98 19.57
CA ASN A 444 2.01 0.64 19.58
C ASN A 444 0.97 -0.44 19.90
N VAL A 445 0.82 -1.40 19.00
CA VAL A 445 0.03 -2.64 19.15
C VAL A 445 0.97 -3.75 19.60
N GLY A 446 0.84 -4.13 20.86
CA GLY A 446 1.81 -4.98 21.55
C GLY A 446 3.08 -4.24 21.94
N ASN A 447 4.04 -5.01 22.46
CA ASN A 447 5.23 -4.46 23.11
C ASN A 447 6.55 -5.14 22.63
N GLY A 448 6.53 -5.75 21.45
CA GLY A 448 7.72 -6.06 20.64
C GLY A 448 8.76 -6.99 21.27
N GLY A 449 8.37 -8.22 21.66
CA GLY A 449 9.30 -9.19 22.24
C GLY A 449 10.52 -9.51 21.36
N THR A 450 11.71 -9.63 21.96
CA THR A 450 12.94 -10.10 21.29
C THR A 450 12.78 -11.54 20.81
N GLN A 451 13.22 -11.84 19.57
CA GLN A 451 13.16 -13.21 19.09
C GLN A 451 13.97 -14.17 19.98
N GLY A 452 13.31 -15.17 20.57
CA GLY A 452 13.96 -16.19 21.39
C GLY A 452 14.22 -15.81 22.85
N VAL A 453 13.76 -14.64 23.31
CA VAL A 453 13.69 -14.35 24.75
C VAL A 453 12.39 -14.94 25.30
N THR A 454 12.47 -15.60 26.46
CA THR A 454 11.32 -16.28 27.07
C THR A 454 10.20 -15.27 27.36
N PRO A 455 8.91 -15.54 27.05
CA PRO A 455 7.83 -14.55 26.90
C PRO A 455 7.32 -13.86 28.17
N ALA A 456 8.12 -13.77 29.25
CA ALA A 456 7.60 -13.36 30.55
C ALA A 456 7.10 -11.89 30.60
N THR A 457 7.47 -11.06 29.62
CA THR A 457 7.12 -9.62 29.58
C THR A 457 6.55 -9.16 28.25
N ALA A 458 6.43 -10.04 27.25
CA ALA A 458 5.90 -9.65 25.95
C ALA A 458 4.37 -9.71 25.95
N THR A 459 3.74 -8.63 25.51
CA THR A 459 2.30 -8.51 25.31
C THR A 459 2.03 -8.61 23.82
N ASN A 460 1.43 -9.73 23.43
CA ASN A 460 0.96 -9.93 22.06
C ASN A 460 -0.47 -9.42 21.96
N VAL A 461 -0.76 -8.63 20.94
CA VAL A 461 -2.09 -8.08 20.69
C VAL A 461 -2.57 -8.48 19.31
N VAL A 462 -3.85 -8.81 19.21
CA VAL A 462 -4.53 -9.03 17.93
C VAL A 462 -5.46 -7.85 17.69
N LEU A 463 -5.10 -6.99 16.75
CA LEU A 463 -5.92 -5.86 16.33
C LEU A 463 -6.80 -6.27 15.15
N ASN A 464 -8.10 -6.44 15.39
CA ASN A 464 -9.08 -6.67 14.33
C ASN A 464 -9.74 -5.35 13.94
N VAL A 465 -9.76 -5.06 12.64
CA VAL A 465 -10.42 -3.88 12.07
C VAL A 465 -11.57 -4.35 11.17
N GLU A 466 -12.79 -3.95 11.50
CA GLU A 466 -13.99 -4.32 10.76
C GLU A 466 -14.04 -3.60 9.39
N ALA A 467 -14.68 -4.24 8.40
CA ALA A 467 -14.96 -3.62 7.10
C ALA A 467 -15.64 -2.25 7.26
N GLY A 468 -15.16 -1.23 6.54
CA GLY A 468 -15.73 0.11 6.58
C GLY A 468 -15.31 0.97 7.79
N THR A 469 -14.41 0.47 8.63
CA THR A 469 -13.87 1.25 9.75
C THR A 469 -13.03 2.43 9.25
N GLN A 470 -13.18 3.57 9.92
CA GLN A 470 -12.43 4.80 9.64
C GLN A 470 -11.49 5.10 10.81
N ILE A 471 -10.21 5.24 10.49
CA ILE A 471 -9.12 5.49 11.43
C ILE A 471 -8.36 6.72 10.96
N TYR A 472 -8.10 7.67 11.85
CA TYR A 472 -7.40 8.90 11.51
C TYR A 472 -6.19 9.14 12.40
N GLY A 473 -5.07 9.59 11.82
CA GLY A 473 -3.95 10.14 12.59
C GLY A 473 -4.21 11.59 12.99
N ASP A 474 -3.99 11.94 14.26
CA ASP A 474 -3.93 13.34 14.68
C ASP A 474 -2.62 13.97 14.21
N THR A 475 -2.74 14.87 13.22
CA THR A 475 -1.61 15.58 12.59
C THR A 475 -0.76 16.36 13.60
N ALA A 476 -1.33 16.82 14.73
CA ALA A 476 -0.54 17.56 15.71
C ALA A 476 0.44 16.68 16.51
N THR A 477 0.32 15.36 16.37
CA THR A 477 1.08 14.38 17.14
C THR A 477 1.73 13.33 16.25
N ASP A 478 1.69 13.50 14.93
CA ASP A 478 2.19 12.52 13.96
C ASP A 478 1.53 11.15 14.18
N GLY A 479 0.20 11.17 14.35
CA GLY A 479 -0.59 9.99 14.68
C GLY A 479 -0.27 8.82 13.75
N SER A 480 0.20 7.71 14.31
CA SER A 480 0.73 6.56 13.58
C SER A 480 0.29 5.27 14.25
N ILE A 481 0.29 4.15 13.52
CA ILE A 481 0.04 2.84 14.11
C ILE A 481 1.18 1.87 13.80
N ILE A 482 1.68 1.21 14.84
CA ILE A 482 2.85 0.34 14.80
C ILE A 482 2.44 -1.02 15.35
N ILE A 483 2.49 -2.04 14.50
CA ILE A 483 2.25 -3.43 14.89
C ILE A 483 3.57 -4.04 15.28
N THR A 484 3.83 -4.09 16.59
CA THR A 484 5.10 -4.60 17.10
C THR A 484 5.20 -6.10 16.94
N ARG A 485 6.43 -6.63 16.85
CA ARG A 485 6.71 -8.06 16.69
C ARG A 485 5.91 -8.95 17.65
N GLY A 486 5.29 -9.98 17.07
CA GLY A 486 4.47 -10.96 17.78
C GLY A 486 3.01 -10.55 18.01
N SER A 487 2.63 -9.35 17.57
CA SER A 487 1.25 -8.91 17.45
C SER A 487 0.75 -9.06 16.02
N ASP A 488 -0.57 -9.15 15.89
CA ASP A 488 -1.26 -9.33 14.63
C ASP A 488 -2.17 -8.14 14.33
N ILE A 489 -2.29 -7.78 13.05
CA ILE A 489 -3.36 -6.91 12.56
C ILE A 489 -4.21 -7.65 11.52
N ASN A 490 -5.54 -7.61 11.69
CA ASN A 490 -6.50 -8.19 10.77
C ASN A 490 -7.42 -7.08 10.22
N VAL A 491 -7.06 -6.50 9.08
CA VAL A 491 -7.87 -5.50 8.37
C VAL A 491 -8.85 -6.22 7.44
N ASN A 492 -10.12 -6.27 7.86
CA ASN A 492 -11.17 -7.04 7.18
C ASN A 492 -11.97 -6.19 6.20
N GLY A 493 -11.32 -5.30 5.46
CA GLY A 493 -11.97 -4.51 4.43
C GLY A 493 -12.60 -5.38 3.35
N THR A 494 -13.59 -4.82 2.66
CA THR A 494 -14.18 -5.43 1.47
C THR A 494 -14.21 -4.43 0.32
N ARG A 495 -14.43 -4.89 -0.91
CA ARG A 495 -14.59 -3.99 -2.06
C ARG A 495 -15.69 -2.94 -1.84
N ALA A 496 -16.79 -3.32 -1.20
CA ALA A 496 -17.88 -2.38 -0.92
C ALA A 496 -17.54 -1.49 0.30
N MET A 497 -16.95 -2.08 1.34
CA MET A 497 -16.64 -1.39 2.58
C MET A 497 -15.14 -1.50 2.90
N PRO A 498 -14.27 -0.75 2.22
CA PRO A 498 -12.85 -0.75 2.52
C PRO A 498 -12.60 -0.07 3.86
N VAL A 499 -11.51 -0.44 4.53
CA VAL A 499 -11.01 0.30 5.69
C VAL A 499 -10.22 1.50 5.21
N VAL A 500 -10.35 2.65 5.88
CA VAL A 500 -9.59 3.86 5.56
C VAL A 500 -8.77 4.31 6.75
N MET A 501 -7.49 4.55 6.50
CA MET A 501 -6.53 5.23 7.37
C MET A 501 -6.12 6.54 6.68
N SER A 502 -6.31 7.69 7.34
CA SER A 502 -5.94 9.01 6.78
C SER A 502 -5.52 9.99 7.88
N GLY A 503 -5.06 11.18 7.53
CA GLY A 503 -4.78 12.24 8.51
C GLY A 503 -6.03 13.06 8.85
N VAL A 504 -5.99 13.71 10.02
CA VAL A 504 -6.99 14.72 10.37
C VAL A 504 -6.40 15.83 11.22
N THR A 505 -6.75 17.07 10.88
CA THR A 505 -6.45 18.22 11.74
C THR A 505 -7.23 18.10 13.06
N THR A 506 -6.64 18.51 14.17
CA THR A 506 -7.13 18.49 15.58
C THR A 506 -8.57 18.96 15.83
N THR A 507 -9.31 19.44 14.84
CA THR A 507 -10.72 19.80 14.97
C THR A 507 -11.66 18.62 15.27
N LEU A 508 -11.27 17.36 15.01
CA LEU A 508 -12.02 16.19 15.49
C LEU A 508 -11.86 15.91 17.00
N THR A 509 -10.79 16.41 17.63
CA THR A 509 -10.52 16.19 19.06
C THR A 509 -11.06 17.31 19.96
N ALA A 510 -11.59 18.39 19.37
CA ALA A 510 -11.94 19.62 20.09
C ALA A 510 -13.44 19.97 20.12
N ALA A 511 -14.32 19.22 19.44
CA ALA A 511 -15.77 19.45 19.52
C ALA A 511 -16.40 18.78 20.76
N GLY A 512 -16.00 19.25 21.95
CA GLY A 512 -16.63 18.84 23.20
C GLY A 512 -15.74 18.92 24.44
N GLN A 513 -15.29 20.12 24.82
CA GLN A 513 -15.03 20.47 26.22
C GLN A 513 -15.94 21.60 26.67
#